data_AF-A0A800K1E2-F1
#
_entry.id   AF-A0A800K1E2-F1
#
_cell.length_a   1.000
_cell.length_b   1.000
_cell.length_c   1.000
_cell.angle_alpha   90.00
_cell.angle_beta   90.00
_cell.angle_gamma   90.00
#
_symmetry.space_group_name_H-M   'P 1'
#
loop_
_entity.id
_entity.type
_entity.pdbx_description
1 polymer ?
#
loop_
_entity_poly.entity_id
_entity_poly.type
_entity_poly.pdbx_seq_one_letter_code
_entity_poly.pdbx_strand_id
1 'polypeptide(L)'
;MLDPSAAGSRYFGDAVALSASGETALVGRVALSSSGPGYVQVFQQAGDGSWIHQKQLVAPDGVPSLNFGRSVAVSNTGDIALVGGKKPMGAGASNIGVVHVFIGAVDGTWSHEAELVDPGAQLWDDNLGSFGDQVALSADGTTALIGAEFTKRMIYVCVYTENQVTCSWKERLAAGMAHVFTRAVDGAWSHQAELPSPTGGEDQVFGSSVALS
;
A
#
# COMPACT_ATOMS: atom_id res chain seq x y z
N MET A 1 20.17 -7.71 -17.39
CA MET A 1 20.24 -6.26 -17.58
C MET A 1 20.31 -5.63 -16.20
N LEU A 2 21.44 -5.02 -15.84
CA LEU A 2 21.66 -4.41 -14.52
C LEU A 2 21.32 -2.92 -14.59
N ASP A 3 20.74 -2.37 -13.52
CA ASP A 3 20.51 -0.94 -13.31
C ASP A 3 21.84 -0.17 -13.53
N PRO A 4 21.89 0.84 -14.43
CA PRO A 4 23.08 1.65 -14.68
C PRO A 4 23.60 2.44 -13.45
N SER A 5 22.86 2.45 -12.33
CA SER A 5 23.20 3.15 -11.09
C SER A 5 23.74 2.23 -9.98
N ALA A 6 24.47 1.16 -10.34
CA ALA A 6 25.02 0.09 -9.47
C ALA A 6 25.86 0.52 -8.23
N ALA A 7 25.99 1.80 -7.93
CA ALA A 7 26.46 2.33 -6.66
C ALA A 7 25.27 2.89 -5.84
N GLY A 8 24.36 2.04 -5.34
CA GLY A 8 23.41 2.50 -4.31
C GLY A 8 22.04 1.84 -4.16
N SER A 9 21.67 0.82 -4.96
CA SER A 9 20.31 0.25 -4.95
C SER A 9 20.05 -0.79 -3.84
N ARG A 10 20.40 -0.45 -2.59
CA ARG A 10 20.38 -1.37 -1.42
C ARG A 10 19.01 -2.00 -1.09
N TYR A 11 17.96 -1.65 -1.85
CA TYR A 11 16.57 -2.02 -1.64
C TYR A 11 15.81 -2.34 -2.94
N PHE A 12 16.51 -2.46 -4.07
CA PHE A 12 15.86 -2.93 -5.30
C PHE A 12 15.60 -4.43 -5.16
N GLY A 13 14.35 -4.84 -5.35
CA GLY A 13 13.91 -6.21 -5.09
C GLY A 13 13.41 -6.46 -3.67
N ASP A 14 13.24 -5.42 -2.84
CA ASP A 14 12.61 -5.53 -1.52
C ASP A 14 11.19 -6.07 -1.59
N ALA A 15 10.49 -5.74 -2.67
CA ALA A 15 9.16 -6.25 -2.97
C ALA A 15 9.14 -6.79 -4.41
N VAL A 16 8.58 -7.98 -4.59
CA VAL A 16 8.42 -8.60 -5.90
C VAL A 16 7.02 -9.21 -6.02
N ALA A 17 6.46 -9.15 -7.22
CA ALA A 17 5.24 -9.87 -7.57
C ALA A 17 5.35 -10.40 -9.00
N LEU A 18 4.72 -11.53 -9.27
CA LEU A 18 4.62 -12.15 -10.59
C LEU A 18 3.14 -12.44 -10.85
N SER A 19 2.64 -12.06 -12.03
CA SER A 19 1.29 -12.42 -12.45
C SER A 19 1.17 -13.93 -12.53
N ALA A 20 -0.01 -14.48 -12.24
CA ALA A 20 -0.20 -15.92 -12.33
C ALA A 20 -0.14 -16.45 -13.79
N SER A 21 -0.29 -15.58 -14.80
CA SER A 21 0.10 -15.90 -16.18
C SER A 21 1.61 -16.15 -16.35
N GLY A 22 2.45 -15.66 -15.43
CA GLY A 22 3.90 -15.74 -15.49
C GLY A 22 4.54 -14.69 -16.41
N GLU A 23 3.74 -13.78 -16.97
CA GLU A 23 4.19 -12.87 -18.03
C GLU A 23 4.56 -11.47 -17.53
N THR A 24 4.06 -11.04 -16.37
CA THR A 24 4.32 -9.69 -15.83
C THR A 24 4.95 -9.78 -14.45
N ALA A 25 6.10 -9.17 -14.27
CA ALA A 25 6.81 -9.09 -13.00
C ALA A 25 6.95 -7.64 -12.54
N LEU A 26 6.68 -7.40 -11.26
CA LEU A 26 6.88 -6.13 -10.58
C LEU A 26 8.06 -6.25 -9.63
N VAL A 27 8.97 -5.27 -9.65
CA VAL A 27 10.11 -5.21 -8.73
C VAL A 27 10.20 -3.82 -8.11
N GLY A 28 9.93 -3.75 -6.81
CA GLY A 28 9.94 -2.51 -6.04
C GLY A 28 11.34 -2.08 -5.60
N ARG A 29 11.52 -0.78 -5.43
CA ARG A 29 12.62 -0.16 -4.73
C ARG A 29 12.09 0.91 -3.79
N VAL A 30 12.30 0.71 -2.49
CA VAL A 30 11.90 1.68 -1.48
C VAL A 30 12.76 2.95 -1.54
N ALA A 31 12.13 4.10 -1.30
CA ALA A 31 12.84 5.37 -1.11
C ALA A 31 13.45 5.42 0.29
N LEU A 32 14.76 5.66 0.41
CA LEU A 32 15.30 6.31 1.61
C LEU A 32 15.38 7.81 1.39
N SER A 33 15.17 8.58 2.46
CA SER A 33 15.15 10.06 2.47
C SER A 33 16.35 10.75 1.81
N SER A 34 17.47 10.04 1.62
CA SER A 34 18.70 10.54 0.98
C SER A 34 19.00 9.97 -0.42
N SER A 35 18.16 9.09 -0.97
CA SER A 35 18.47 8.25 -2.16
C SER A 35 17.52 8.43 -3.35
N GLY A 36 16.67 9.45 -3.31
CA GLY A 36 15.62 9.71 -4.30
C GLY A 36 14.33 8.92 -4.04
N PRO A 37 13.26 9.18 -4.82
CA PRO A 37 11.95 8.56 -4.61
C PRO A 37 11.97 7.05 -4.86
N GLY A 38 11.04 6.35 -4.23
CA GLY A 38 10.81 4.94 -4.47
C GLY A 38 10.20 4.74 -5.85
N TYR A 39 10.37 3.55 -6.41
CA TYR A 39 9.82 3.20 -7.72
C TYR A 39 9.50 1.72 -7.80
N VAL A 40 8.74 1.33 -8.83
CA VAL A 40 8.53 -0.07 -9.20
C VAL A 40 8.91 -0.23 -10.67
N GLN A 41 9.74 -1.23 -10.99
CA GLN A 41 10.01 -1.61 -12.36
C GLN A 41 9.03 -2.71 -12.78
N VAL A 42 8.41 -2.52 -13.95
CA VAL A 42 7.57 -3.51 -14.63
C VAL A 42 8.40 -4.21 -15.68
N PHE A 43 8.41 -5.54 -15.62
CA PHE A 43 9.00 -6.39 -16.63
C PHE A 43 7.92 -7.26 -17.27
N GLN A 44 8.03 -7.42 -18.58
CA GLN A 44 7.15 -8.28 -19.37
C GLN A 44 7.97 -9.39 -20.01
N GLN A 45 7.47 -10.61 -19.95
CA GLN A 45 8.02 -11.73 -20.69
C GLN A 45 7.58 -11.63 -22.15
N ALA A 46 8.55 -11.64 -23.07
CA ALA A 46 8.31 -11.74 -24.49
C ALA A 46 8.00 -13.20 -24.88
N GLY A 47 7.42 -13.39 -26.06
CA GLY A 47 7.05 -14.73 -26.56
C GLY A 47 8.24 -15.69 -26.79
N ASP A 48 9.48 -15.18 -26.79
CA ASP A 48 10.71 -15.98 -26.84
C ASP A 48 11.23 -16.37 -25.45
N GLY A 49 10.50 -16.03 -24.38
CA GLY A 49 10.85 -16.27 -22.99
C GLY A 49 11.80 -15.24 -22.39
N SER A 50 12.27 -14.26 -23.16
CA SER A 50 13.12 -13.17 -22.64
C SER A 50 12.30 -12.17 -21.81
N TRP A 51 12.95 -11.53 -20.84
CA TRP A 51 12.33 -10.50 -20.00
C TRP A 51 12.74 -9.11 -20.47
N ILE A 52 11.75 -8.27 -20.75
CA ILE A 52 11.91 -6.91 -21.24
C ILE A 52 11.49 -5.94 -20.14
N HIS A 53 12.30 -4.92 -19.89
CA HIS A 53 11.89 -3.80 -19.07
C HIS A 53 10.85 -2.95 -19.82
N GLN A 54 9.66 -2.83 -19.24
CA GLN A 54 8.54 -2.18 -19.89
C GLN A 54 8.36 -0.75 -19.38
N LYS A 55 8.34 -0.57 -18.06
CA LYS A 55 8.01 0.73 -17.44
C LYS A 55 8.61 0.86 -16.06
N GLN A 56 8.93 2.10 -15.67
CA GLN A 56 9.10 2.48 -14.28
C GLN A 56 7.84 3.19 -13.79
N LEU A 57 7.20 2.66 -12.74
CA LEU A 57 6.11 3.29 -12.02
C LEU A 57 6.69 4.13 -10.87
N VAL A 58 6.15 5.32 -10.71
CA VAL A 58 6.47 6.26 -9.62
C VAL A 58 5.18 6.83 -9.06
N ALA A 59 5.23 7.36 -7.84
CA ALA A 59 4.08 8.02 -7.25
C ALA A 59 3.57 9.18 -8.16
N PRO A 60 2.24 9.34 -8.31
CA PRO A 60 1.66 10.43 -9.09
C PRO A 60 2.09 11.82 -8.61
N ASP A 61 2.02 12.80 -9.52
CA ASP A 61 2.28 14.24 -9.28
C ASP A 61 3.69 14.62 -8.78
N GLY A 62 4.64 13.69 -8.83
CA GLY A 62 6.02 13.94 -8.42
C GLY A 62 6.17 14.22 -6.91
N VAL A 63 5.10 14.03 -6.13
CA VAL A 63 5.14 14.08 -4.67
C VAL A 63 5.98 12.87 -4.24
N PRO A 64 7.10 13.07 -3.53
CA PRO A 64 7.88 11.96 -3.02
C PRO A 64 7.03 11.15 -2.03
N SER A 65 6.37 10.11 -2.52
CA SER A 65 5.76 9.12 -1.66
C SER A 65 6.91 8.35 -1.04
N LEU A 66 7.17 8.62 0.24
CA LEU A 66 8.17 7.90 1.00
C LEU A 66 7.77 6.43 0.97
N ASN A 67 8.75 5.54 0.84
CA ASN A 67 8.49 4.11 0.77
C ASN A 67 7.62 3.62 -0.41
N PHE A 68 7.42 4.41 -1.49
CA PHE A 68 6.79 3.88 -2.70
C PHE A 68 7.53 2.62 -3.20
N GLY A 69 6.79 1.57 -3.55
CA GLY A 69 7.38 0.29 -3.95
C GLY A 69 7.81 -0.59 -2.79
N ARG A 70 7.44 -0.27 -1.53
CA ARG A 70 7.67 -1.11 -0.35
C ARG A 70 6.89 -2.42 -0.40
N SER A 71 5.73 -2.42 -1.04
CA SER A 71 4.89 -3.59 -1.26
C SER A 71 4.31 -3.50 -2.67
N VAL A 72 4.18 -4.65 -3.33
CA VAL A 72 3.64 -4.73 -4.69
C VAL A 72 2.76 -5.98 -4.82
N ALA A 73 1.66 -5.86 -5.55
CA ALA A 73 0.83 -6.99 -5.98
C ALA A 73 0.38 -6.76 -7.43
N VAL A 74 0.09 -7.84 -8.16
CA VAL A 74 -0.35 -7.79 -9.55
C VAL A 74 -1.49 -8.78 -9.80
N SER A 75 -2.44 -8.42 -10.67
CA SER A 75 -3.54 -9.31 -11.08
C SER A 75 -3.02 -10.53 -11.83
N ASN A 76 -3.87 -11.55 -11.97
CA ASN A 76 -3.53 -12.75 -12.74
C ASN A 76 -3.15 -12.42 -14.20
N THR A 77 -3.85 -11.45 -14.78
CA THR A 77 -3.66 -10.96 -16.15
C THR A 77 -2.48 -10.00 -16.31
N GLY A 78 -1.86 -9.53 -15.22
CA GLY A 78 -0.71 -8.64 -15.29
C GLY A 78 -1.05 -7.16 -15.55
N ASP A 79 -2.33 -6.80 -15.61
CA ASP A 79 -2.83 -5.49 -16.03
C ASP A 79 -3.27 -4.58 -14.88
N ILE A 80 -3.35 -5.07 -13.65
CA ILE A 80 -3.64 -4.26 -12.46
C ILE A 80 -2.52 -4.46 -11.46
N ALA A 81 -1.94 -3.36 -11.00
CA ALA A 81 -0.87 -3.36 -10.01
C ALA A 81 -1.26 -2.52 -8.79
N LEU A 82 -0.99 -3.06 -7.60
CA LEU A 82 -1.03 -2.33 -6.33
C LEU A 82 0.40 -1.99 -5.91
N VAL A 83 0.62 -0.76 -5.45
CA VAL A 83 1.92 -0.31 -4.94
C VAL A 83 1.75 0.46 -3.64
N GLY A 84 2.30 -0.08 -2.55
CA GLY A 84 2.32 0.58 -1.25
C GLY A 84 3.33 1.73 -1.17
N GLY A 85 3.01 2.74 -0.37
CA GLY A 85 3.86 3.90 -0.09
C GLY A 85 3.33 4.73 1.07
N LYS A 86 3.87 5.94 1.24
CA LYS A 86 3.47 6.90 2.28
C LYS A 86 3.33 8.29 1.71
N LYS A 87 2.24 8.99 2.05
CA LYS A 87 1.92 10.34 1.58
C LYS A 87 1.97 11.36 2.73
N PRO A 88 2.57 12.54 2.52
CA PRO A 88 2.49 13.64 3.47
C PRO A 88 1.06 14.20 3.57
N MET A 89 0.56 14.47 4.78
CA MET A 89 -0.74 15.13 5.00
C MET A 89 -0.67 16.67 5.05
N GLY A 90 0.51 17.25 4.83
CA GLY A 90 0.75 18.69 4.92
C GLY A 90 1.94 19.04 5.81
N ALA A 91 2.27 20.33 5.89
CA ALA A 91 3.42 20.80 6.65
C ALA A 91 3.26 20.50 8.16
N GLY A 92 4.19 19.73 8.72
CA GLY A 92 4.21 19.38 10.15
C GLY A 92 3.30 18.22 10.55
N ALA A 93 2.59 17.58 9.61
CA ALA A 93 1.79 16.39 9.85
C ALA A 93 2.61 15.10 9.59
N SER A 94 2.24 14.01 10.26
CA SER A 94 2.79 12.68 10.00
C SER A 94 2.41 12.18 8.60
N ASN A 95 3.24 11.31 8.03
CA ASN A 95 2.89 10.65 6.78
C ASN A 95 1.87 9.54 7.04
N ILE A 96 0.88 9.43 6.17
CA ILE A 96 -0.07 8.32 6.17
C ILE A 96 0.37 7.27 5.15
N GLY A 97 0.06 6.01 5.43
CA GLY A 97 0.18 4.93 4.48
C GLY A 97 -0.82 5.11 3.33
N VAL A 98 -0.42 4.69 2.13
CA VAL A 98 -1.21 4.80 0.90
C VAL A 98 -0.92 3.62 -0.01
N VAL A 99 -1.92 3.18 -0.77
CA VAL A 99 -1.75 2.22 -1.86
C VAL A 99 -2.17 2.86 -3.17
N HIS A 100 -1.27 2.86 -4.15
CA HIS A 100 -1.55 3.33 -5.49
C HIS A 100 -1.97 2.17 -6.38
N VAL A 101 -3.05 2.35 -7.14
CA VAL A 101 -3.52 1.40 -8.16
C VAL A 101 -3.07 1.90 -9.52
N PHE A 102 -2.42 1.03 -10.28
CA PHE A 102 -2.04 1.28 -11.67
C PHE A 102 -2.69 0.26 -12.60
N ILE A 103 -3.05 0.73 -13.80
CA ILE A 103 -3.61 -0.09 -14.86
C ILE A 103 -2.66 -0.12 -16.04
N GLY A 104 -2.29 -1.33 -16.45
CA GLY A 104 -1.51 -1.63 -17.65
C GLY A 104 -2.44 -1.82 -18.85
N ALA A 105 -2.12 -1.18 -19.96
CA ALA A 105 -2.78 -1.42 -21.23
C ALA A 105 -1.98 -2.40 -22.10
N VAL A 106 -2.64 -2.98 -23.10
CA VAL A 106 -2.07 -3.97 -24.02
C VAL A 106 -0.88 -3.40 -24.81
N ASP A 107 -0.82 -2.08 -25.03
CA ASP A 107 0.31 -1.40 -25.69
C ASP A 107 1.53 -1.21 -24.77
N GLY A 108 1.43 -1.70 -23.54
CA GLY A 108 2.46 -1.64 -22.53
C GLY A 108 2.50 -0.32 -21.76
N THR A 109 1.57 0.60 -21.99
CA THR A 109 1.44 1.80 -21.18
C THR A 109 0.85 1.48 -19.81
N TRP A 110 1.20 2.29 -18.81
CA TRP A 110 0.65 2.19 -17.46
C TRP A 110 0.14 3.56 -17.03
N SER A 111 -1.07 3.60 -16.49
CA SER A 111 -1.69 4.79 -15.93
C SER A 111 -2.01 4.59 -14.45
N HIS A 112 -2.02 5.69 -13.69
CA HIS A 112 -2.51 5.70 -12.32
C HIS A 112 -4.04 5.78 -12.35
N GLU A 113 -4.70 4.87 -11.63
CA GLU A 113 -6.16 4.80 -11.57
C GLU A 113 -6.70 5.35 -10.25
N ALA A 114 -6.13 4.92 -9.12
CA ALA A 114 -6.69 5.25 -7.82
C ALA A 114 -5.62 5.35 -6.73
N GLU A 115 -5.95 6.13 -5.71
CA GLU A 115 -5.21 6.21 -4.45
C GLU A 115 -6.13 5.67 -3.34
N LEU A 116 -5.71 4.59 -2.69
CA LEU A 116 -6.42 3.98 -1.57
C LEU A 116 -5.74 4.41 -0.27
N VAL A 117 -6.54 4.90 0.67
CA VAL A 117 -6.11 5.35 1.99
C VAL A 117 -6.98 4.71 3.06
N ASP A 118 -6.46 4.59 4.28
CA ASP A 118 -7.26 4.18 5.43
C ASP A 118 -8.45 5.15 5.62
N PRO A 119 -9.71 4.69 5.57
CA PRO A 119 -10.88 5.54 5.80
C PRO A 119 -10.90 6.18 7.19
N GLY A 120 -10.24 5.53 8.16
CA GLY A 120 -10.08 6.00 9.52
C GLY A 120 -8.95 7.02 9.69
N ALA A 121 -8.22 7.37 8.62
CA ALA A 121 -7.08 8.26 8.71
C ALA A 121 -7.46 9.65 9.26
N GLN A 122 -6.85 10.04 10.38
CA GLN A 122 -7.03 11.36 11.01
C GLN A 122 -5.72 12.15 10.99
N LEU A 123 -5.82 13.47 10.87
CA LEU A 123 -4.67 14.40 10.77
C LEU A 123 -3.73 14.41 11.99
N TRP A 124 -4.15 13.83 13.11
CA TRP A 124 -3.43 13.81 14.39
C TRP A 124 -3.01 12.40 14.80
N ASP A 125 -3.25 11.40 13.96
CA ASP A 125 -2.82 10.03 14.20
C ASP A 125 -1.43 9.84 13.58
N ASP A 126 -0.43 9.74 14.44
CA ASP A 126 0.98 9.57 14.06
C ASP A 126 1.32 8.15 13.58
N ASN A 127 0.38 7.20 13.66
CA ASN A 127 0.62 5.77 13.44
C ASN A 127 -0.05 5.18 12.20
N LEU A 128 -0.69 5.99 11.36
CA LEU A 128 -1.31 5.53 10.10
C LEU A 128 -0.30 5.21 8.99
N GLY A 129 0.99 5.35 9.27
CA GLY A 129 2.06 5.10 8.30
C GLY A 129 2.11 3.66 7.79
N SER A 130 1.50 2.69 8.47
CA SER A 130 1.63 1.27 8.12
C SER A 130 0.60 0.78 7.10
N PHE A 131 -0.45 1.56 6.80
CA PHE A 131 -1.42 1.18 5.76
C PHE A 131 -0.70 1.01 4.41
N GLY A 132 -0.87 -0.14 3.76
CA GLY A 132 -0.19 -0.42 2.50
C GLY A 132 1.24 -0.93 2.65
N ASP A 133 1.74 -1.17 3.87
CA ASP A 133 3.00 -1.88 4.06
C ASP A 133 2.92 -3.32 3.54
N GLN A 134 1.72 -3.88 3.45
CA GLN A 134 1.42 -5.15 2.81
C GLN A 134 0.17 -5.04 1.96
N VAL A 135 0.21 -5.60 0.75
CA VAL A 135 -0.90 -5.57 -0.19
C VAL A 135 -1.06 -6.93 -0.85
N ALA A 136 -2.31 -7.33 -1.07
CA ALA A 136 -2.68 -8.46 -1.90
C ALA A 136 -3.83 -8.05 -2.82
N LEU A 137 -3.86 -8.64 -4.01
CA LEU A 137 -4.87 -8.40 -5.03
C LEU A 137 -5.46 -9.75 -5.46
N SER A 138 -6.77 -9.84 -5.59
CA SER A 138 -7.44 -11.03 -6.13
C SER A 138 -7.03 -11.28 -7.58
N ALA A 139 -7.14 -12.53 -8.02
CA ALA A 139 -6.76 -12.93 -9.37
C ALA A 139 -7.46 -12.08 -10.47
N ASP A 140 -8.74 -11.76 -10.28
CA ASP A 140 -9.54 -10.94 -11.18
C ASP A 140 -9.28 -9.42 -11.06
N GLY A 141 -8.40 -9.01 -10.14
CA GLY A 141 -8.05 -7.62 -9.91
C GLY A 141 -9.16 -6.77 -9.29
N THR A 142 -10.23 -7.37 -8.77
CA THR A 142 -11.39 -6.63 -8.25
C THR A 142 -11.37 -6.42 -6.74
N THR A 143 -10.57 -7.18 -5.99
CA THR A 143 -10.52 -7.12 -4.53
C THR A 143 -9.09 -6.91 -4.05
N ALA A 144 -8.85 -5.85 -3.30
CA ALA A 144 -7.58 -5.58 -2.65
C ALA A 144 -7.71 -5.83 -1.14
N LEU A 145 -6.74 -6.54 -0.58
CA LEU A 145 -6.57 -6.71 0.86
C LEU A 145 -5.31 -5.94 1.27
N ILE A 146 -5.45 -4.99 2.19
CA ILE A 146 -4.40 -4.06 2.57
C ILE A 146 -4.14 -4.16 4.06
N GLY A 147 -2.91 -4.47 4.43
CA GLY A 147 -2.47 -4.50 5.81
C GLY A 147 -2.27 -3.10 6.37
N ALA A 148 -2.65 -2.93 7.63
CA ALA A 148 -2.35 -1.76 8.44
C ALA A 148 -1.93 -2.24 9.84
N GLU A 149 -0.62 -2.41 10.03
CA GLU A 149 -0.06 -2.71 11.36
C GLU A 149 -0.29 -1.52 12.30
N PHE A 150 -0.78 -1.79 13.50
CA PHE A 150 -1.06 -0.74 14.47
C PHE A 150 0.07 -0.62 15.49
N THR A 151 0.58 0.60 15.67
CA THR A 151 1.57 0.89 16.72
C THR A 151 1.06 1.74 17.89
N LYS A 152 -0.15 2.34 17.83
CA LYS A 152 -0.97 2.90 18.96
C LYS A 152 -2.10 3.80 18.42
N ARG A 153 -3.27 3.84 19.06
CA ARG A 153 -4.34 4.82 18.76
C ARG A 153 -4.73 5.60 20.01
N MET A 154 -4.64 6.93 19.98
CA MET A 154 -5.27 7.77 21.01
C MET A 154 -6.74 7.97 20.64
N ILE A 155 -7.63 7.75 21.61
CA ILE A 155 -9.06 8.04 21.44
C ILE A 155 -9.48 9.07 22.48
N TYR A 156 -10.31 10.02 22.07
CA TYR A 156 -10.91 10.97 23.00
C TYR A 156 -12.16 10.35 23.59
N VAL A 157 -12.10 9.94 24.85
CA VAL A 157 -13.21 9.29 25.54
C VAL A 157 -13.82 10.27 26.52
N CYS A 158 -15.11 10.55 26.34
CA CYS A 158 -15.93 11.27 27.31
C CYS A 158 -16.75 10.26 28.12
N VAL A 159 -16.54 10.27 29.43
CA VAL A 159 -17.37 9.53 30.38
C VAL A 159 -18.41 10.49 30.94
N TYR A 160 -19.67 10.16 30.72
CA TYR A 160 -20.81 10.93 31.22
C TYR A 160 -21.29 10.28 32.53
N THR A 161 -21.31 11.07 33.59
CA THR A 161 -21.96 10.72 34.86
C THR A 161 -23.12 11.68 35.10
N GLU A 162 -24.00 11.36 36.04
CA GLU A 162 -25.21 12.14 36.32
C GLU A 162 -24.92 13.63 36.58
N ASN A 163 -23.74 13.97 37.09
CA ASN A 163 -23.36 15.34 37.45
C ASN A 163 -22.09 15.87 36.79
N GLN A 164 -21.35 15.09 36.00
CA GLN A 164 -20.07 15.51 35.41
C GLN A 164 -19.79 14.80 34.08
N VAL A 165 -19.11 15.50 33.18
CA VAL A 165 -18.51 14.92 31.96
C VAL A 165 -17.00 15.05 32.06
N THR A 166 -16.30 13.92 32.09
CA THR A 166 -14.84 13.90 32.04
C THR A 166 -14.40 13.36 30.69
N CYS A 167 -13.75 14.20 29.90
CA CYS A 167 -13.17 13.79 28.63
C CYS A 167 -11.64 13.75 28.74
N SER A 168 -11.04 12.67 28.24
CA SER A 168 -9.58 12.53 28.22
C SER A 168 -9.14 11.71 27.03
N TRP A 169 -7.93 12.01 26.55
CA TRP A 169 -7.23 11.13 25.63
C TRP A 169 -6.87 9.85 26.36
N LYS A 170 -7.30 8.72 25.81
CA LYS A 170 -6.94 7.38 26.27
C LYS A 170 -6.16 6.68 25.18
N GLU A 171 -5.04 6.09 25.56
CA GLU A 171 -4.39 5.09 24.71
C GLU A 171 -5.33 3.89 24.62
N ARG A 172 -5.71 3.54 23.40
CA ARG A 172 -6.27 2.23 23.11
C ARG A 172 -5.18 1.47 22.37
N LEU A 173 -4.75 0.35 22.96
CA LEU A 173 -4.02 -0.65 22.20
C LEU A 173 -5.02 -1.15 21.15
N ALA A 174 -4.89 -0.64 19.92
CA ALA A 174 -5.61 -1.17 18.79
C ALA A 174 -4.74 -2.28 18.22
N ALA A 175 -5.35 -3.44 17.98
CA ALA A 175 -4.66 -4.50 17.27
C ALA A 175 -4.50 -4.11 15.80
N GLY A 176 -3.55 -4.75 15.11
CA GLY A 176 -3.39 -4.62 13.67
C GLY A 176 -4.70 -4.88 12.91
N MET A 177 -4.83 -4.30 11.72
CA MET A 177 -6.04 -4.39 10.88
C MET A 177 -5.69 -4.81 9.45
N ALA A 178 -6.63 -5.45 8.77
CA ALA A 178 -6.60 -5.57 7.32
C ALA A 178 -7.87 -4.93 6.72
N HIS A 179 -7.71 -4.19 5.63
CA HIS A 179 -8.78 -3.48 4.95
C HIS A 179 -9.10 -4.17 3.63
N VAL A 180 -10.40 -4.36 3.35
CA VAL A 180 -10.88 -4.90 2.09
C VAL A 180 -11.40 -3.74 1.24
N PHE A 181 -10.86 -3.60 0.04
CA PHE A 181 -11.36 -2.69 -0.98
C PHE A 181 -11.85 -3.47 -2.20
N THR A 182 -12.91 -2.97 -2.84
CA THR A 182 -13.43 -3.55 -4.09
C THR A 182 -13.48 -2.53 -5.20
N ARG A 183 -13.10 -2.96 -6.40
CA ARG A 183 -13.13 -2.20 -7.65
C ARG A 183 -14.44 -2.45 -8.38
N ALA A 184 -15.16 -1.38 -8.68
CA ALA A 184 -16.33 -1.41 -9.54
C ALA A 184 -15.92 -1.48 -11.02
N VAL A 185 -16.88 -1.77 -11.90
CA VAL A 185 -16.66 -1.95 -13.35
C VAL A 185 -16.15 -0.66 -14.01
N ASP A 186 -16.47 0.50 -13.46
CA ASP A 186 -16.00 1.81 -13.90
C ASP A 186 -14.60 2.18 -13.38
N GLY A 187 -13.95 1.28 -12.64
CA GLY A 187 -12.64 1.51 -12.02
C GLY A 187 -12.69 2.23 -10.67
N ALA A 188 -13.87 2.56 -10.16
CA ALA A 188 -13.99 3.17 -8.84
C ALA A 188 -13.69 2.15 -7.73
N TRP A 189 -12.79 2.49 -6.82
CA TRP A 189 -12.49 1.69 -5.64
C TRP A 189 -13.27 2.18 -4.43
N SER A 190 -13.80 1.25 -3.64
CA SER A 190 -14.51 1.53 -2.40
C SER A 190 -14.03 0.62 -1.27
N HIS A 191 -13.95 1.17 -0.07
CA HIS A 191 -13.69 0.38 1.14
C HIS A 191 -14.95 -0.39 1.53
N GLN A 192 -14.81 -1.70 1.75
CA GLN A 192 -15.93 -2.60 2.03
C GLN A 192 -15.93 -3.12 3.47
N ALA A 193 -14.76 -3.40 4.04
CA ALA A 193 -14.66 -3.99 5.37
C ALA A 193 -13.33 -3.69 6.06
N GLU A 194 -13.37 -3.70 7.39
CA GLU A 194 -12.21 -3.78 8.26
C GLU A 194 -12.20 -5.16 8.94
N LEU A 195 -11.06 -5.83 8.88
CA LEU A 195 -10.81 -7.10 9.54
C LEU A 195 -9.87 -6.82 10.72
N PRO A 196 -10.40 -6.66 11.94
CA PRO A 196 -9.56 -6.47 13.12
C PRO A 196 -8.96 -7.81 13.58
N SER A 197 -7.87 -7.75 14.33
CA SER A 197 -7.38 -8.95 15.03
C SER A 197 -8.49 -9.58 15.90
N PRO A 198 -8.68 -10.90 15.83
CA PRO A 198 -9.72 -11.60 16.60
C PRO A 198 -9.47 -11.61 18.11
N THR A 199 -8.23 -11.36 18.56
CA THR A 199 -7.85 -11.38 19.99
C THR A 199 -8.04 -10.03 20.69
N GLY A 200 -8.06 -8.93 19.93
CA GLY A 200 -8.19 -7.56 20.45
C GLY A 200 -6.99 -7.11 21.29
N GLY A 201 -6.53 -5.88 21.08
CA GLY A 201 -5.67 -5.14 22.03
C GLY A 201 -4.22 -5.59 22.22
N GLU A 202 -3.80 -6.80 21.84
CA GLU A 202 -2.41 -7.25 22.07
C GLU A 202 -1.66 -7.66 20.79
N ASP A 203 -2.36 -8.03 19.71
CA ASP A 203 -1.73 -8.41 18.44
C ASP A 203 -1.52 -7.21 17.50
N GLN A 204 -0.45 -6.46 17.76
CA GLN A 204 -0.03 -5.29 16.97
C GLN A 204 0.42 -5.66 15.53
N VAL A 205 0.72 -6.94 15.29
CA VAL A 205 1.31 -7.46 14.05
C VAL A 205 0.23 -8.05 13.11
N PHE A 206 -1.05 -8.01 13.48
CA PHE A 206 -2.12 -8.43 12.57
C PHE A 206 -2.14 -7.55 11.30
N GLY A 207 -2.27 -8.16 10.12
CA GLY A 207 -2.15 -7.43 8.85
C GLY A 207 -0.72 -7.20 8.37
N SER A 208 0.31 -7.65 9.10
CA SER A 208 1.73 -7.63 8.68
C SER A 208 2.06 -8.57 7.51
N SER A 209 1.09 -9.38 7.10
CA SER A 209 1.11 -10.11 5.83
C SER A 209 -0.33 -10.35 5.42
N VAL A 210 -0.59 -10.22 4.12
CA VAL A 210 -1.90 -10.46 3.52
C VAL A 210 -1.69 -11.24 2.23
N ALA A 211 -2.64 -12.12 1.91
CA ALA A 211 -2.65 -12.87 0.67
C ALA A 211 -4.09 -13.07 0.22
N LEU A 212 -4.30 -13.08 -1.09
CA LEU A 212 -5.54 -13.46 -1.75
C LEU A 212 -5.21 -14.55 -2.77
N SER A 213 -6.18 -15.42 -3.04
CA SER A 213 -6.10 -16.47 -4.08
C SER A 213 -6.76 -16.03 -5.37
#